data_AF-A0A6P5ACK2-F1
#
_entry.id   AF-A0A6P5ACK2-F1
#
_cell.length_a   1.000
_cell.length_b   1.000
_cell.length_c   1.000
_cell.angle_alpha   90.00
_cell.angle_beta   90.00
_cell.angle_gamma   90.00
#
_symmetry.space_group_name_H-M   'P 1'
#
loop_
_entity.id
_entity.type
_entity.pdbx_description
1 polymer ?
#
loop_
_entity_poly.entity_id
_entity_poly.type
_entity_poly.pdbx_seq_one_letter_code
_entity_poly.pdbx_strand_id
1 'polypeptide(L)'
;MNFPPCCPQGTLLSLDNPLSARVRNLVQHIRSQRSRFMKLTIVRQRDKLEPWFQHFLVEDKGLYGGASYVDFLCHMHKEIRNLLS
;
A
#
# COMPACT_ATOMS: atom_id res chain seq x y z
N MET A 1 -30.13 2.41 -3.15
CA MET A 1 -29.23 1.47 -2.45
C MET A 1 -28.44 2.29 -1.43
N ASN A 2 -28.87 2.27 -0.16
CA ASN A 2 -28.22 3.03 0.90
C ASN A 2 -27.00 2.26 1.38
N PHE A 3 -25.80 2.80 1.12
CA PHE A 3 -24.59 2.34 1.78
C PHE A 3 -24.71 2.65 3.28
N PRO A 4 -24.48 1.68 4.17
CA PRO A 4 -24.58 1.91 5.62
C PRO A 4 -23.54 2.95 6.07
N PRO A 5 -23.85 3.70 7.15
CA PRO A 5 -22.97 4.73 7.67
C PRO A 5 -21.63 4.10 8.04
N CYS A 6 -20.57 4.76 7.57
CA CYS A 6 -19.15 4.42 7.70
C CYS A 6 -18.84 3.39 8.79
N CYS A 7 -18.42 2.20 8.37
CA CYS A 7 -17.83 1.19 9.26
C CYS A 7 -16.75 1.84 10.14
N PRO A 8 -16.58 1.39 11.40
CA PRO A 8 -15.47 1.83 12.23
C PRO A 8 -14.18 1.64 11.43
N GLN A 9 -13.47 2.75 11.24
CA GLN A 9 -12.38 2.89 10.28
C GLN A 9 -11.36 1.76 10.49
N GLY A 10 -11.29 0.81 9.55
CA GLY A 10 -10.25 -0.23 9.53
C GLY A 10 -10.65 -1.64 9.96
N THR A 11 -11.94 -2.02 9.95
CA THR A 11 -12.36 -3.42 10.17
C THR A 11 -13.07 -4.00 8.95
N LEU A 12 -12.75 -5.25 8.58
CA LEU A 12 -13.49 -5.98 7.54
C LEU A 12 -14.83 -6.47 8.09
N LEU A 13 -15.91 -6.21 7.35
CA LEU A 13 -17.22 -6.75 7.69
C LEU A 13 -17.26 -8.27 7.55
N SER A 14 -17.86 -8.93 8.54
CA SER A 14 -18.17 -10.36 8.49
C SER A 14 -19.41 -10.58 7.63
N LEU A 15 -19.20 -10.65 6.32
CA LEU A 15 -20.27 -10.99 5.39
C LEU A 15 -20.24 -12.49 5.12
N ASP A 16 -21.42 -13.09 5.04
CA ASP A 16 -21.58 -14.53 4.83
C ASP A 16 -21.47 -14.87 3.34
N ASN A 17 -20.31 -14.57 2.77
CA ASN A 17 -19.98 -14.84 1.37
C ASN A 17 -18.53 -15.31 1.23
N PRO A 18 -18.23 -16.12 0.20
CA PRO A 18 -16.91 -16.73 0.05
C PRO A 18 -15.79 -15.70 -0.13
N LEU A 19 -16.06 -14.54 -0.74
CA LEU A 19 -15.05 -13.48 -0.91
C LEU A 19 -14.64 -12.85 0.42
N SER A 20 -15.62 -12.47 1.26
CA SER A 20 -15.36 -11.90 2.59
C SER A 20 -14.61 -12.89 3.48
N ALA A 21 -14.98 -14.18 3.45
CA ALA A 21 -14.26 -15.22 4.17
C ALA A 21 -12.78 -15.32 3.71
N ARG A 22 -12.54 -15.36 2.39
CA ARG A 22 -11.19 -15.43 1.82
C ARG A 22 -10.33 -14.22 2.17
N VAL A 23 -10.85 -13.00 2.03
CA VAL A 23 -10.10 -11.76 2.34
C VAL A 23 -9.76 -11.69 3.83
N ARG A 24 -10.70 -12.04 4.72
CA ARG A 24 -10.44 -12.08 6.17
C ARG A 24 -9.37 -13.12 6.54
N ASN A 25 -9.44 -14.31 5.96
CA ASN A 25 -8.44 -15.36 6.19
C ASN A 25 -7.05 -14.92 5.71
N LEU A 26 -6.96 -14.25 4.56
CA LEU A 26 -5.69 -13.71 4.06
C LEU A 26 -5.11 -12.65 5.01
N VAL A 27 -5.92 -11.69 5.45
CA VAL A 27 -5.48 -10.66 6.41
C VAL A 27 -5.02 -11.29 7.72
N GLN A 28 -5.73 -12.31 8.21
CA GLN A 28 -5.35 -13.01 9.43
C GLN A 28 -4.03 -13.77 9.27
N HIS A 29 -3.82 -14.44 8.13
CA HIS A 29 -2.58 -15.14 7.83
C HIS A 29 -1.38 -14.20 7.78
N ILE A 30 -1.51 -13.04 7.13
CA ILE A 30 -0.44 -12.04 7.07
C ILE A 30 -0.16 -11.47 8.48
N ARG A 31 -1.19 -11.29 9.31
CA ARG A 31 -1.03 -10.86 10.71
C ARG A 31 -0.31 -11.90 11.58
N SER A 32 -0.60 -13.18 11.42
CA SER A 32 0.03 -14.24 12.22
C SER A 32 1.52 -14.43 11.91
N GLN A 33 1.97 -13.98 10.73
CA GLN A 33 3.38 -14.00 10.33
C GLN A 33 4.20 -12.84 10.92
N ARG A 34 3.57 -11.87 11.61
CA ARG A 34 4.24 -10.67 12.13
C ARG A 34 4.17 -10.63 13.65
N SER A 35 5.24 -10.18 14.29
CA SER A 35 5.31 -10.05 15.76
C SER A 35 4.45 -8.91 16.32
N ARG A 36 4.11 -7.91 15.49
CA ARG A 36 3.30 -6.75 15.87
C ARG A 36 1.99 -6.74 15.09
N PHE A 37 0.91 -6.35 15.77
CA PHE A 37 -0.39 -6.24 15.14
C PHE A 37 -0.40 -5.12 14.08
N MET A 38 -0.75 -5.49 12.84
CA MET A 38 -0.88 -4.53 11.74
C MET A 38 -2.28 -3.93 11.69
N LYS A 39 -2.35 -2.60 11.84
CA LYS A 39 -3.57 -1.82 11.64
C LYS A 39 -4.02 -1.95 10.18
N LEU A 40 -5.28 -2.33 9.99
CA LEU A 40 -5.90 -2.38 8.66
C LEU A 40 -6.46 -0.99 8.33
N THR A 41 -6.14 -0.49 7.14
CA THR A 41 -6.66 0.77 6.61
C THR A 41 -7.31 0.49 5.27
N ILE A 42 -8.57 0.89 5.10
CA ILE A 42 -9.28 0.77 3.82
C ILE A 42 -9.05 2.09 3.07
N VAL A 43 -8.47 2.00 1.88
CA VAL A 43 -8.21 3.15 1.01
C VAL A 43 -9.06 3.00 -0.24
N ARG A 44 -9.75 4.07 -0.63
CA ARG A 44 -10.50 4.14 -1.89
C ARG A 44 -9.72 5.01 -2.86
N GLN A 45 -9.83 4.69 -4.15
CA GLN A 45 -9.25 5.50 -5.21
C GLN A 45 -9.86 6.91 -5.20
N ARG A 46 -9.03 7.94 -5.42
CA ARG A 46 -9.36 9.37 -5.37
C ARG A 46 -9.85 9.88 -4.01
N ASP A 47 -9.55 9.15 -2.94
CA ASP A 47 -9.87 9.55 -1.56
C ASP A 47 -8.66 10.19 -0.87
N LYS A 48 -8.88 10.87 0.25
CA LYS A 48 -7.85 11.64 0.97
C LYS A 48 -6.69 10.79 1.52
N LEU A 49 -6.90 9.48 1.66
CA LEU A 49 -5.87 8.54 2.12
C LEU A 49 -5.01 8.00 0.98
N GLU A 50 -5.39 8.21 -0.28
CA GLU A 50 -4.63 7.72 -1.44
C GLU A 50 -3.21 8.29 -1.50
N PRO A 51 -2.97 9.60 -1.27
CA PRO A 51 -1.60 10.12 -1.20
C PRO A 51 -0.78 9.45 -0.09
N TRP A 52 -1.39 9.16 1.06
CA TRP A 52 -0.70 8.45 2.14
C TRP A 52 -0.37 7.00 1.75
N PHE A 53 -1.29 6.33 1.05
CA PHE A 53 -1.06 4.98 0.52
C PHE A 53 0.07 4.96 -0.52
N GLN A 54 0.17 5.98 -1.37
CA GLN A 54 1.24 6.09 -2.38
C GLN A 54 2.64 6.14 -1.76
N HIS A 55 2.80 6.54 -0.50
CA HIS A 55 4.10 6.46 0.18
C HIS A 55 4.60 5.02 0.38
N PHE A 56 3.70 4.02 0.34
CA PHE A 56 4.08 2.60 0.40
C PHE A 56 4.43 2.03 -0.99
N LEU A 57 4.16 2.77 -2.08
CA LEU A 57 4.51 2.40 -3.44
C LEU A 57 5.92 2.93 -3.78
N VAL A 58 6.92 2.34 -3.13
CA VAL A 58 8.30 2.85 -3.09
C VAL A 58 9.03 2.87 -4.42
N GLU A 59 8.52 2.15 -5.43
CA GLU A 59 9.11 2.12 -6.77
C GLU A 59 8.67 3.31 -7.64
N ASP A 60 7.51 3.89 -7.34
CA ASP A 60 6.95 5.02 -8.07
C ASP A 60 7.66 6.34 -7.73
N LYS A 61 7.41 7.38 -8.53
CA LYS A 61 7.84 8.74 -8.18
C LYS A 61 7.13 9.19 -6.91
N GLY A 62 7.91 9.55 -5.89
CA GLY A 62 7.37 10.05 -4.64
C GLY A 62 6.58 11.35 -4.83
N LEU A 63 5.54 11.54 -4.02
CA LEU A 63 4.66 12.72 -4.05
C LEU A 63 5.39 14.06 -3.92
N TYR A 64 6.57 14.05 -3.31
CA TYR A 64 7.43 15.23 -3.12
C TYR A 64 8.63 15.26 -4.07
N GLY A 65 8.51 14.63 -5.25
CA GLY A 65 9.58 14.61 -6.24
C GLY A 65 10.72 13.64 -5.92
N GLY A 66 10.45 12.63 -5.10
CA GLY A 66 11.38 11.53 -4.88
C GLY A 66 11.65 10.77 -6.19
N ALA A 67 12.92 10.39 -6.41
CA ALA A 67 13.31 9.60 -7.56
C ALA A 67 12.56 8.25 -7.57
N SER A 68 12.02 7.87 -8.72
CA SER A 68 11.51 6.51 -8.90
C SER A 68 12.66 5.50 -8.93
N TYR A 69 12.31 4.21 -8.87
CA TYR A 69 13.28 3.14 -9.08
C TYR A 69 14.06 3.31 -10.40
N VAL A 70 13.40 3.69 -11.49
CA VAL A 70 14.02 3.88 -12.80
C VAL A 70 14.96 5.10 -12.82
N ASP A 71 14.53 6.22 -12.21
CA ASP A 71 15.39 7.42 -12.12
C ASP A 71 16.65 7.11 -11.30
N PHE A 72 16.50 6.36 -10.20
CA PHE A 72 17.62 5.94 -9.36
C PHE A 72 18.60 5.04 -10.10
N LEU A 73 18.12 4.05 -10.86
CA LEU A 73 18.96 3.21 -11.71
C LEU A 73 19.70 4.03 -12.77
N CYS A 74 19.04 4.99 -13.41
CA CYS A 74 19.67 5.87 -14.39
C CYS A 74 20.76 6.74 -13.73
N HIS A 75 20.50 7.26 -12.54
CA HIS A 75 21.49 8.01 -11.77
C HIS A 75 22.70 7.13 -11.40
N MET A 76 22.48 5.94 -10.83
CA MET A 76 23.52 4.96 -10.53
C MET A 76 24.37 4.63 -11.75
N HIS A 77 23.74 4.41 -12.92
CA HIS A 77 24.46 4.12 -14.15
C HIS A 77 25.37 5.27 -14.59
N LYS A 78 24.90 6.52 -14.48
CA LYS A 78 25.71 7.72 -14.79
C LYS A 78 26.87 7.87 -13.82
N GLU A 79 26.66 7.67 -12.52
CA GLU A 79 27.71 7.73 -11.50
C GLU A 79 28.80 6.68 -11.76
N ILE A 80 28.41 5.43 -12.02
CA ILE A 80 29.36 4.36 -12.37
C ILE A 80 30.17 4.74 -13.61
N ARG A 81 29.52 5.28 -14.65
CA ARG A 81 30.21 5.74 -15.86
C ARG A 81 31.20 6.87 -15.58
N ASN A 82 30.82 7.83 -14.74
CA ASN A 82 31.69 8.96 -14.37
C ASN A 82 32.92 8.54 -13.58
N LEU A 83 32.83 7.47 -12.77
CA LEU A 83 33.97 6.92 -12.02
C LEU A 83 34.93 6.10 -12.89
N LEU A 84 34.43 5.53 -13.99
CA LEU A 84 35.20 4.66 -14.89
C LEU A 84 35.70 5.37 -16.16
N SER A 85 35.33 6.64 -16.36
CA SER A 85 35.78 7.49 -17.48
C SER A 85 36.77 8.52 -16.98
#